data_AF-A0A1I7U1V9-F1
#
_entry.id   AF-A0A1I7U1V9-F1
#
_cell.length_a   1.000
_cell.length_b   1.000
_cell.length_c   1.000
_cell.angle_alpha   90.00
_cell.angle_beta   90.00
_cell.angle_gamma   90.00
#
_symmetry.space_group_name_H-M   'P 1'
#
loop_
_entity.id
_entity.type
_entity.pdbx_description
1 polymer ?
#
loop_
_entity_poly.entity_id
_entity_poly.type
_entity_poly.pdbx_seq_one_letter_code
_entity_poly.pdbx_strand_id
1 'polypeptide(L)'
;MADSSNTPGFLCENGVFVRIQIHDRIINHKRPVPFAICFLEKQKNRAYNQDFRGSTPDCDMVFNSCHGAYRSIQHVDLGDWYTHHFTDERTRKSLHYRTKSQYYAVRLTKPSKILAPLPTRVVDGKVEIDTELRFNHDNLEVKDSRGEQNWKIRIQGIMKSVFYDEYLGPVEIDIPEAVEIIKSVEEMRKFVPGMTEDEETKVSVTVSPHDGWFERGLRYPKEGIFVVTKINEFKDKNDYVVW
;
A
#
# COMPACT_ATOMS: atom_id res chain seq x y z
N MET A 1 -0.01 32.59 -15.12
CA MET A 1 -1.04 32.11 -14.18
C MET A 1 -0.95 30.60 -14.20
N ALA A 2 -0.56 30.01 -13.07
CA ALA A 2 -0.19 28.61 -12.96
C ALA A 2 -1.43 27.71 -13.03
N ASP A 3 -1.34 26.69 -13.89
CA ASP A 3 -2.37 25.70 -14.16
C ASP A 3 -2.41 24.66 -13.02
N SER A 4 -3.61 24.37 -12.54
CA SER A 4 -3.86 23.53 -11.39
C SER A 4 -3.63 22.04 -11.69
N SER A 5 -2.55 21.51 -11.13
CA SER A 5 -2.39 20.11 -10.68
C SER A 5 -2.99 19.01 -11.58
N ASN A 6 -2.27 18.67 -12.65
CA ASN A 6 -2.37 17.37 -13.31
C ASN A 6 -1.92 16.27 -12.33
N THR A 7 -2.84 15.75 -11.52
CA THR A 7 -2.62 14.51 -10.76
C THR A 7 -3.05 13.36 -11.67
N PRO A 8 -2.18 12.41 -12.05
CA PRO A 8 -2.59 11.27 -12.87
C PRO A 8 -3.66 10.45 -12.14
N GLY A 9 -4.80 10.25 -12.81
CA GLY A 9 -5.85 9.34 -12.35
C GLY A 9 -5.44 7.89 -12.61
N PHE A 10 -5.69 7.02 -11.65
CA PHE A 10 -5.53 5.58 -11.79
C PHE A 10 -6.90 4.92 -11.91
N LEU A 11 -7.08 4.06 -12.91
CA LEU A 11 -8.25 3.18 -13.07
C LEU A 11 -7.81 1.75 -12.78
N CYS A 12 -8.52 1.06 -11.89
CA CYS A 12 -8.25 -0.35 -11.60
C CYS A 12 -8.96 -1.25 -12.61
N GLU A 13 -8.20 -1.92 -13.47
CA GLU A 13 -8.68 -3.00 -14.32
C GLU A 13 -7.99 -4.30 -13.89
N ASN A 14 -8.79 -5.31 -13.52
CA ASN A 14 -8.31 -6.65 -13.11
C ASN A 14 -7.30 -6.68 -11.94
N GLY A 15 -7.36 -5.71 -11.03
CA GLY A 15 -6.43 -5.62 -9.89
C GLY A 15 -5.14 -4.84 -10.17
N VAL A 16 -5.00 -4.28 -11.38
CA VAL A 16 -3.85 -3.44 -11.77
C VAL A 16 -4.32 -2.00 -11.95
N PHE A 17 -3.57 -1.06 -11.37
CA PHE A 17 -3.77 0.36 -11.63
C PHE A 17 -3.23 0.74 -13.01
N VAL A 18 -4.13 0.98 -13.96
CA VAL A 18 -3.81 1.55 -15.27
C VAL A 18 -3.88 3.07 -15.18
N ARG A 19 -2.85 3.77 -15.66
CA ARG A 19 -2.84 5.23 -15.79
C ARG A 19 -3.77 5.64 -16.92
N ILE A 20 -4.89 6.33 -16.64
CA ILE A 20 -5.85 6.74 -17.68
C ILE A 20 -6.34 8.18 -17.42
N GLN A 21 -6.50 8.96 -18.50
CA GLN A 21 -7.28 10.21 -18.49
C GLN A 21 -8.75 9.89 -18.17
N ILE A 22 -9.24 10.36 -17.04
CA ILE A 22 -10.57 10.01 -16.52
C ILE A 22 -11.66 10.69 -17.35
N HIS A 23 -12.51 9.89 -18.00
CA HIS A 23 -13.93 10.20 -18.20
C HIS A 23 -14.75 9.23 -17.35
N ASP A 24 -15.63 9.77 -16.51
CA ASP A 24 -16.44 9.07 -15.53
C ASP A 24 -17.05 7.74 -16.04
N ARG A 25 -16.59 6.60 -15.50
CA ARG A 25 -17.31 5.32 -15.61
C ARG A 25 -17.37 4.58 -14.27
N ILE A 26 -18.60 4.43 -13.81
CA ILE A 26 -19.03 3.63 -12.66
C ILE A 26 -18.88 2.15 -13.01
N ILE A 27 -18.04 1.41 -12.27
CA ILE A 27 -17.85 -0.04 -12.46
C ILE A 27 -18.99 -0.81 -11.80
N ASN A 28 -19.71 -1.64 -12.57
CA ASN A 28 -20.75 -2.56 -12.10
C ASN A 28 -20.12 -3.88 -11.62
N HIS A 29 -20.02 -4.11 -10.31
CA HIS A 29 -19.29 -5.25 -9.72
C HIS A 29 -20.12 -6.53 -9.56
N LYS A 30 -20.32 -7.29 -10.65
CA LYS A 30 -20.74 -8.71 -10.58
C LYS A 30 -19.57 -9.70 -10.47
N ARG A 31 -18.33 -9.24 -10.63
CA ARG A 31 -17.13 -10.09 -10.65
C ARG A 31 -16.42 -10.06 -9.29
N PRO A 32 -15.81 -11.19 -8.85
CA PRO A 32 -14.95 -11.20 -7.69
C PRO A 32 -13.77 -10.23 -7.87
N VAL A 33 -13.43 -9.51 -6.80
CA VAL A 33 -12.24 -8.69 -6.67
C VAL A 33 -11.14 -9.57 -6.04
N PRO A 34 -9.96 -9.67 -6.66
CA PRO A 34 -8.86 -10.47 -6.11
C PRO A 34 -8.07 -9.68 -5.04
N PHE A 35 -7.18 -10.37 -4.35
CA PHE A 35 -6.10 -9.78 -3.53
C PHE A 35 -6.57 -8.75 -2.49
N ALA A 36 -7.43 -9.18 -1.56
CA ALA A 36 -7.68 -8.44 -0.33
C ALA A 36 -6.98 -9.11 0.83
N ILE A 37 -6.17 -8.38 1.59
CA ILE A 37 -5.52 -8.88 2.80
C ILE A 37 -6.27 -8.43 4.03
N CYS A 38 -6.52 -9.33 4.99
CA CYS A 38 -6.97 -8.93 6.32
C CYS A 38 -5.78 -8.40 7.13
N PHE A 39 -5.87 -7.16 7.59
CA PHE A 39 -4.76 -6.50 8.28
C PHE A 39 -5.10 -6.04 9.71
N LEU A 40 -6.38 -6.13 10.11
CA LEU A 40 -6.82 -6.03 11.50
C LEU A 40 -8.06 -6.88 11.73
N GLU A 41 -8.15 -7.55 12.87
CA GLU A 41 -9.33 -8.33 13.29
C GLU A 41 -10.07 -7.67 14.44
N LYS A 42 -11.34 -8.04 14.62
CA LYS A 42 -12.15 -7.75 15.83
C LYS A 42 -12.16 -6.27 16.20
N GLN A 43 -12.21 -5.40 15.19
CA GLN A 43 -12.29 -3.97 15.38
C GLN A 43 -13.72 -3.57 15.69
N LYS A 44 -13.92 -2.61 16.60
CA LYS A 44 -15.24 -2.07 16.91
C LYS A 44 -15.91 -1.56 15.62
N ASN A 45 -17.05 -2.14 15.27
CA ASN A 45 -17.80 -1.76 14.08
C ASN A 45 -18.56 -0.45 14.35
N ARG A 46 -18.05 0.68 13.86
CA ARG A 46 -18.70 1.99 14.03
C ARG A 46 -20.03 2.11 13.27
N ALA A 47 -20.34 1.16 12.39
CA ALA A 47 -21.61 1.08 11.69
C ALA A 47 -22.52 -0.04 12.22
N TYR A 48 -22.20 -0.59 13.40
CA TYR A 48 -23.07 -1.54 14.06
C TYR A 48 -24.45 -0.93 14.28
N ASN A 49 -25.48 -1.73 14.00
CA ASN A 49 -26.87 -1.37 14.19
C ASN A 49 -27.58 -2.60 14.78
N GLN A 50 -27.91 -2.54 16.06
CA GLN A 50 -28.54 -3.63 16.81
C GLN A 50 -29.90 -4.05 16.23
N ASP A 51 -30.60 -3.13 15.55
CA ASP A 51 -31.92 -3.37 14.97
C ASP A 51 -31.84 -4.08 13.60
N PHE A 52 -30.64 -4.16 12.99
CA PHE A 52 -30.44 -4.77 11.69
C PHE A 52 -29.85 -6.18 11.80
N ARG A 53 -30.64 -7.19 11.43
CA ARG A 53 -30.22 -8.60 11.42
C ARG A 53 -28.99 -8.79 10.51
N GLY A 54 -27.93 -9.37 11.08
CA GLY A 54 -26.64 -9.56 10.39
C GLY A 54 -25.66 -8.40 10.52
N SER A 55 -26.00 -7.36 11.30
CA SER A 55 -25.03 -6.39 11.80
C SER A 55 -24.30 -6.96 13.01
N THR A 56 -22.97 -6.83 13.04
CA THR A 56 -22.10 -7.34 14.11
C THR A 56 -21.47 -6.19 14.88
N PRO A 57 -21.28 -6.31 16.21
CA PRO A 57 -20.63 -5.26 17.02
C PRO A 57 -19.16 -5.05 16.64
N ASP A 58 -18.52 -6.10 16.11
CA ASP A 58 -17.14 -6.09 15.64
C ASP A 58 -17.08 -6.43 14.14
N CYS A 59 -16.02 -5.98 13.49
CA CYS A 59 -15.71 -6.29 12.09
C CYS A 59 -14.20 -6.45 11.90
N ASP A 60 -13.83 -7.21 10.89
CA ASP A 60 -12.44 -7.31 10.45
C ASP A 60 -12.17 -6.24 9.38
N MET A 61 -10.93 -5.79 9.26
CA MET A 61 -10.51 -4.79 8.28
C MET A 61 -9.65 -5.46 7.22
N VAL A 62 -10.02 -5.20 5.97
CA VAL A 62 -9.31 -5.70 4.80
C VAL A 62 -8.83 -4.53 3.95
N PHE A 63 -7.71 -4.75 3.27
CA PHE A 63 -7.17 -3.81 2.30
C PHE A 63 -7.08 -4.44 0.94
N ASN A 64 -7.39 -3.67 -0.09
CA ASN A 64 -7.13 -4.01 -1.47
C ASN A 64 -6.52 -2.80 -2.18
N SER A 65 -5.51 -3.01 -3.03
CA SER A 65 -4.86 -1.91 -3.75
C SER A 65 -5.85 -1.06 -4.54
N CYS A 66 -6.91 -1.60 -5.14
CA CYS A 66 -7.83 -0.76 -5.91
C CYS A 66 -8.80 0.06 -5.07
N HIS A 67 -9.18 -0.46 -3.90
CA HIS A 67 -10.29 0.08 -3.12
C HIS A 67 -9.86 0.65 -1.78
N GLY A 68 -8.59 0.51 -1.37
CA GLY A 68 -8.12 0.90 -0.05
C GLY A 68 -8.65 -0.02 1.05
N ALA A 69 -8.74 0.52 2.27
CA ALA A 69 -9.23 -0.23 3.42
C ALA A 69 -10.76 -0.18 3.57
N TYR A 70 -11.36 -1.30 3.91
CA TYR A 70 -12.80 -1.43 4.18
C TYR A 70 -13.08 -2.61 5.10
N ARG A 71 -14.30 -2.68 5.63
CA ARG A 71 -14.69 -3.69 6.62
C ARG A 71 -15.15 -5.00 5.97
N SER A 72 -14.97 -6.09 6.70
CA SER A 72 -15.65 -7.36 6.51
C SER A 72 -16.53 -7.65 7.73
N ILE A 73 -17.80 -7.97 7.49
CA ILE A 73 -18.71 -8.46 8.54
C ILE A 73 -18.66 -9.98 8.69
N GLN A 74 -18.05 -10.65 7.72
CA GLN A 74 -17.74 -12.07 7.78
C GLN A 74 -16.32 -12.21 8.30
N HIS A 75 -16.10 -13.16 9.19
CA HIS A 75 -14.77 -13.36 9.75
C HIS A 75 -13.76 -13.69 8.64
N VAL A 76 -12.62 -13.01 8.69
CA VAL A 76 -11.43 -13.28 7.88
C VAL A 76 -10.22 -13.31 8.80
N ASP A 77 -9.33 -14.27 8.57
CA ASP A 77 -8.12 -14.49 9.36
C ASP A 77 -7.06 -13.40 9.06
N LEU A 78 -6.44 -12.86 10.10
CA LEU A 78 -5.36 -11.87 10.04
C LEU A 78 -4.16 -12.37 9.22
N GLY A 79 -3.67 -11.55 8.31
CA GLY A 79 -2.54 -11.88 7.42
C GLY A 79 -2.90 -12.77 6.24
N ASP A 80 -4.15 -13.25 6.15
CA ASP A 80 -4.59 -14.05 5.02
C ASP A 80 -5.16 -13.20 3.88
N TRP A 81 -5.05 -13.77 2.68
CA TRP A 81 -5.46 -13.15 1.43
C TRP A 81 -6.74 -13.78 0.89
N TYR A 82 -7.58 -12.94 0.28
CA TYR A 82 -8.91 -13.31 -0.16
C TYR A 82 -9.24 -12.76 -1.54
N THR A 83 -9.95 -13.57 -2.34
CA THR A 83 -10.87 -13.03 -3.35
C THR A 83 -12.24 -12.82 -2.72
N HIS A 84 -12.99 -11.82 -3.19
CA HIS A 84 -14.25 -11.46 -2.55
C HIS A 84 -15.17 -10.71 -3.48
N HIS A 85 -16.41 -10.48 -3.04
CA HIS A 85 -17.34 -9.56 -3.69
C HIS A 85 -17.34 -8.22 -2.97
N PHE A 86 -17.22 -7.16 -3.74
CA PHE A 86 -17.22 -5.78 -3.25
C PHE A 86 -18.64 -5.21 -3.29
N THR A 87 -19.18 -4.83 -2.13
CA THR A 87 -20.47 -4.15 -2.05
C THR A 87 -20.27 -2.69 -1.70
N ASP A 88 -20.70 -1.78 -2.58
CA ASP A 88 -20.71 -0.33 -2.34
C ASP A 88 -22.13 0.22 -2.37
N GLU A 89 -22.65 0.64 -1.22
CA GLU A 89 -23.99 1.19 -1.10
C GLU A 89 -24.15 2.55 -1.80
N ARG A 90 -23.07 3.29 -2.08
CA ARG A 90 -23.11 4.58 -2.79
C ARG A 90 -23.60 4.46 -4.23
N THR A 91 -23.54 3.25 -4.79
CA THR A 91 -24.10 2.94 -6.12
C THR A 91 -25.63 3.07 -6.17
N ARG A 92 -26.30 3.11 -5.01
CA ARG A 92 -27.75 3.31 -4.92
C ARG A 92 -28.14 4.73 -5.35
N LYS A 93 -29.30 4.88 -5.98
CA LYS A 93 -29.79 6.15 -6.54
C LYS A 93 -30.05 7.25 -5.51
N SER A 94 -30.24 6.91 -4.23
CA SER A 94 -30.59 7.88 -3.19
C SER A 94 -29.37 8.70 -2.72
N LEU A 95 -29.56 10.02 -2.60
CA LEU A 95 -28.54 10.98 -2.21
C LEU A 95 -27.90 10.66 -0.85
N HIS A 96 -28.71 10.15 0.09
CA HIS A 96 -28.25 9.71 1.42
C HIS A 96 -27.16 8.64 1.35
N TYR A 97 -27.23 7.74 0.36
CA TYR A 97 -26.23 6.69 0.22
C TYR A 97 -24.97 7.17 -0.47
N ARG A 98 -25.07 8.15 -1.38
CA ARG A 98 -23.94 8.70 -2.15
C ARG A 98 -22.93 9.46 -1.28
N THR A 99 -23.38 10.04 -0.17
CA THR A 99 -22.54 10.84 0.74
C THR A 99 -21.90 10.03 1.87
N LYS A 100 -22.19 8.72 1.97
CA LYS A 100 -21.57 7.86 2.99
C LYS A 100 -20.06 7.80 2.77
N SER A 101 -19.29 7.86 3.86
CA SER A 101 -17.85 7.61 3.78
C SER A 101 -17.59 6.17 3.35
N GLN A 102 -16.39 5.91 2.83
CA GLN A 102 -16.00 4.57 2.38
C GLN A 102 -16.24 3.50 3.45
N TYR A 103 -15.86 3.76 4.70
CA TYR A 103 -16.08 2.83 5.80
C TYR A 103 -17.56 2.43 5.97
N TYR A 104 -18.50 3.38 5.83
CA TYR A 104 -19.93 3.12 6.00
C TYR A 104 -20.58 2.50 4.77
N ALA A 105 -20.09 2.83 3.58
CA ALA A 105 -20.67 2.43 2.31
C ALA A 105 -20.17 1.08 1.80
N VAL A 106 -18.91 0.76 2.09
CA VAL A 106 -18.19 -0.34 1.46
C VAL A 106 -18.01 -1.50 2.43
N ARG A 107 -18.25 -2.71 1.94
CA ARG A 107 -17.90 -3.93 2.67
C ARG A 107 -17.48 -5.06 1.75
N LEU A 108 -16.61 -5.89 2.30
CA LEU A 108 -16.31 -7.21 1.77
C LEU A 108 -17.51 -8.15 1.99
N THR A 109 -17.81 -8.97 0.99
CA THR A 109 -18.77 -10.08 1.09
C THR A 109 -18.24 -11.32 0.35
N LYS A 110 -18.68 -12.51 0.75
CA LYS A 110 -18.28 -13.79 0.16
C LYS A 110 -16.75 -13.94 0.06
N PRO A 111 -16.00 -13.79 1.18
CA PRO A 111 -14.57 -14.04 1.16
C PRO A 111 -14.30 -15.49 0.77
N SER A 112 -13.31 -15.69 -0.08
CA SER A 112 -12.71 -16.99 -0.36
C SER A 112 -11.20 -16.82 -0.24
N LYS A 113 -10.61 -17.56 0.70
CA LYS A 113 -9.17 -17.56 0.95
C LYS A 113 -8.42 -17.98 -0.32
N ILE A 114 -7.31 -17.31 -0.60
CA ILE A 114 -6.43 -17.57 -1.75
C ILE A 114 -4.99 -17.70 -1.27
N LEU A 115 -4.12 -18.19 -2.16
CA LEU A 115 -2.68 -18.14 -1.90
C LEU A 115 -2.24 -16.68 -1.83
N ALA A 116 -1.38 -16.38 -0.86
CA ALA A 116 -0.81 -15.05 -0.70
C ALA A 116 0.02 -14.68 -1.95
N PRO A 117 -0.25 -13.53 -2.60
CA PRO A 117 0.53 -13.06 -3.73
C PRO A 117 1.92 -12.55 -3.31
N LEU A 118 2.07 -12.19 -2.03
CA LEU A 118 3.32 -11.76 -1.41
C LEU A 118 3.59 -12.58 -0.15
N PRO A 119 4.86 -12.88 0.19
CA PRO A 119 5.20 -13.50 1.47
C PRO A 119 4.63 -12.66 2.62
N THR A 120 3.75 -13.27 3.40
CA THR A 120 3.00 -12.59 4.46
C THR A 120 3.11 -13.39 5.74
N ARG A 121 3.30 -12.69 6.85
CA ARG A 121 3.37 -13.28 8.19
C ARG A 121 2.70 -12.37 9.21
N VAL A 122 2.33 -12.96 10.34
CA VAL A 122 1.81 -12.21 11.49
C VAL A 122 2.84 -12.28 12.61
N VAL A 123 3.35 -11.13 13.02
CA VAL A 123 4.33 -10.98 14.11
C VAL A 123 3.71 -10.09 15.18
N ASP A 124 3.59 -10.60 16.41
CA ASP A 124 3.00 -9.88 17.55
C ASP A 124 1.63 -9.23 17.25
N GLY A 125 0.80 -9.93 16.46
CA GLY A 125 -0.54 -9.44 16.06
C GLY A 125 -0.54 -8.35 14.99
N LYS A 126 0.61 -8.07 14.36
CA LYS A 126 0.75 -7.17 13.22
C LYS A 126 1.04 -7.96 11.94
N VAL A 127 0.48 -7.50 10.84
CA VAL A 127 0.76 -8.06 9.52
C VAL A 127 2.05 -7.47 8.97
N GLU A 128 3.00 -8.34 8.64
CA GLU A 128 4.22 -8.03 7.94
C GLU A 128 4.20 -8.69 6.56
N ILE A 129 4.58 -7.94 5.53
CA ILE A 129 4.57 -8.38 4.13
C ILE A 129 5.93 -8.08 3.53
N ASP A 130 6.57 -9.07 2.91
CA ASP A 130 7.80 -8.83 2.15
C ASP A 130 7.44 -8.41 0.72
N THR A 131 8.07 -7.36 0.24
CA THR A 131 7.97 -6.89 -1.14
C THR A 131 9.32 -6.33 -1.61
N GLU A 132 9.40 -5.92 -2.87
CA GLU A 132 10.60 -5.37 -3.50
C GLU A 132 10.32 -3.99 -4.09
N LEU A 133 11.25 -3.07 -3.88
CA LEU A 133 11.25 -1.78 -4.55
C LEU A 133 12.50 -1.64 -5.43
N ARG A 134 12.34 -0.95 -6.56
CA ARG A 134 13.47 -0.58 -7.41
C ARG A 134 14.11 0.68 -6.85
N PHE A 135 15.40 0.61 -6.55
CA PHE A 135 16.14 1.75 -6.07
C PHE A 135 16.17 2.84 -7.15
N ASN A 136 15.79 4.05 -6.76
CA ASN A 136 15.94 5.23 -7.57
C ASN A 136 16.33 6.40 -6.68
N HIS A 137 17.53 6.92 -6.90
CA HIS A 137 18.09 8.03 -6.15
C HIS A 137 17.20 9.28 -6.22
N ASP A 138 16.59 9.56 -7.38
CA ASP A 138 15.70 10.71 -7.60
C ASP A 138 14.42 10.64 -6.75
N ASN A 139 14.04 9.44 -6.29
CA ASN A 139 12.85 9.25 -5.45
C ASN A 139 13.14 9.45 -3.96
N LEU A 140 14.39 9.31 -3.52
CA LEU A 140 14.76 9.29 -2.11
C LEU A 140 15.48 10.58 -1.67
N GLU A 141 16.21 11.25 -2.56
CA GLU A 141 16.90 12.49 -2.24
C GLU A 141 16.99 13.48 -3.41
N VAL A 142 17.09 14.75 -3.07
CA VAL A 142 17.30 15.82 -4.05
C VAL A 142 18.71 15.73 -4.64
N LYS A 143 18.82 16.01 -5.94
CA LYS A 143 20.08 15.85 -6.70
C LYS A 143 21.25 16.61 -6.10
N ASP A 144 21.02 17.83 -5.59
CA ASP A 144 22.08 18.68 -5.04
C ASP A 144 22.67 18.15 -3.73
N SER A 145 21.97 17.23 -3.05
CA SER A 145 22.47 16.58 -1.84
C SER A 145 23.31 15.32 -2.13
N ARG A 146 23.36 14.88 -3.40
CA ARG A 146 24.15 13.71 -3.81
C ARG A 146 25.63 13.95 -3.59
N GLY A 147 26.30 12.95 -3.04
CA GLY A 147 27.73 12.99 -2.82
C GLY A 147 28.20 13.81 -1.62
N GLU A 148 27.29 14.51 -0.91
CA GLU A 148 27.60 15.11 0.40
C GLU A 148 27.99 14.00 1.39
N GLN A 149 29.26 13.97 1.78
CA GLN A 149 29.80 12.92 2.65
C GLN A 149 29.34 13.10 4.10
N ASN A 150 28.98 14.33 4.50
CA ASN A 150 28.44 14.60 5.81
C ASN A 150 26.95 14.28 5.87
N TRP A 151 26.62 13.10 6.38
CA TRP A 151 25.23 12.65 6.56
C TRP A 151 24.35 13.58 7.39
N LYS A 152 24.91 14.40 8.29
CA LYS A 152 24.13 15.39 9.03
C LYS A 152 23.62 16.53 8.15
N ILE A 153 24.32 16.82 7.06
CA ILE A 153 23.92 17.81 6.05
C ILE A 153 23.06 17.12 5.00
N ARG A 154 23.50 15.98 4.47
CA ARG A 154 22.79 15.23 3.42
C ARG A 154 21.36 14.84 3.79
N ILE A 155 21.11 14.50 5.05
CA ILE A 155 19.75 14.14 5.51
C ILE A 155 18.72 15.26 5.30
N GLN A 156 19.14 16.53 5.19
CA GLN A 156 18.25 17.65 4.88
C GLN A 156 17.73 17.59 3.44
N GLY A 157 18.43 16.90 2.54
CA GLY A 157 18.02 16.64 1.16
C GLY A 157 17.25 15.33 0.96
N ILE A 158 17.12 14.51 1.99
CA ILE A 158 16.38 13.23 1.93
C ILE A 158 14.90 13.50 2.14
N MET A 159 14.10 12.90 1.28
CA MET A 159 12.66 13.11 1.23
C MET A 159 11.93 11.87 1.73
N LYS A 160 10.78 12.08 2.37
CA LYS A 160 9.80 11.00 2.51
C LYS A 160 9.37 10.57 1.11
N SER A 161 9.43 9.27 0.85
CA SER A 161 9.19 8.72 -0.48
C SER A 161 8.04 7.72 -0.48
N VAL A 162 7.59 7.37 -1.67
CA VAL A 162 6.55 6.37 -1.90
C VAL A 162 6.94 5.54 -3.12
N PHE A 163 6.88 4.22 -2.99
CA PHE A 163 6.89 3.32 -4.14
C PHE A 163 5.53 2.65 -4.31
N TYR A 164 5.25 2.16 -5.52
CA TYR A 164 3.99 1.48 -5.81
C TYR A 164 4.22 -0.01 -5.94
N ASP A 165 3.51 -0.76 -5.12
CA ASP A 165 3.37 -2.21 -5.20
C ASP A 165 2.01 -2.57 -5.81
N GLU A 166 1.94 -3.63 -6.61
CA GLU A 166 0.72 -4.05 -7.30
C GLU A 166 -0.42 -4.44 -6.33
N TYR A 167 -0.08 -5.08 -5.22
CA TYR A 167 -1.01 -5.62 -4.24
C TYR A 167 -1.25 -4.68 -3.06
N LEU A 168 -0.24 -3.87 -2.71
CA LEU A 168 -0.26 -2.96 -1.57
C LEU A 168 -0.57 -1.51 -1.95
N GLY A 169 -0.47 -1.16 -3.23
CA GLY A 169 -0.63 0.21 -3.71
C GLY A 169 0.55 1.09 -3.30
N PRO A 170 0.35 2.38 -2.97
CA PRO A 170 1.41 3.23 -2.46
C PRO A 170 1.92 2.73 -1.10
N VAL A 171 3.22 2.49 -1.01
CA VAL A 171 3.95 2.12 0.20
C VAL A 171 4.91 3.24 0.56
N GLU A 172 4.80 3.74 1.79
CA GLU A 172 5.61 4.85 2.28
C GLU A 172 7.01 4.38 2.70
N ILE A 173 8.01 5.23 2.45
CA ILE A 173 9.39 5.08 2.93
C ILE A 173 9.69 6.32 3.77
N ASP A 174 9.82 6.14 5.07
CA ASP A 174 10.22 7.22 5.97
C ASP A 174 11.72 7.53 5.84
N ILE A 175 12.13 8.68 6.35
CA ILE A 175 13.51 9.20 6.19
C ILE A 175 14.58 8.23 6.72
N PRO A 176 14.43 7.58 7.89
CA PRO A 176 15.43 6.64 8.39
C PRO A 176 15.67 5.48 7.43
N GLU A 177 14.61 4.88 6.89
CA GLU A 177 14.68 3.78 5.93
C GLU A 177 15.26 4.26 4.60
N ALA A 178 14.89 5.46 4.13
CA ALA A 178 15.49 6.05 2.93
C ALA A 178 17.02 6.25 3.08
N VAL A 179 17.48 6.74 4.24
CA VAL A 179 18.91 6.89 4.56
C VAL A 179 19.62 5.54 4.50
N GLU A 180 19.04 4.50 5.10
CA GLU A 180 19.63 3.17 5.14
C GLU A 180 19.70 2.53 3.75
N ILE A 181 18.65 2.68 2.94
CA ILE A 181 18.64 2.25 1.53
C ILE A 181 19.77 2.94 0.75
N ILE A 182 19.85 4.27 0.80
CA ILE A 182 20.87 5.02 0.04
C ILE A 182 22.28 4.59 0.44
N LYS A 183 22.56 4.52 1.75
CA LYS A 183 23.88 4.10 2.26
C LYS A 183 24.26 2.71 1.76
N SER A 184 23.35 1.76 1.92
CA SER A 184 23.61 0.35 1.61
C SER A 184 23.81 0.14 0.11
N VAL A 185 22.99 0.80 -0.73
CA VAL A 185 23.15 0.73 -2.19
C VAL A 185 24.47 1.37 -2.64
N GLU A 186 24.82 2.55 -2.11
CA GLU A 186 26.08 3.22 -2.46
C GLU A 186 27.31 2.44 -1.98
N GLU A 187 27.23 1.80 -0.83
CA GLU A 187 28.30 0.94 -0.32
C GLU A 187 28.45 -0.31 -1.18
N MET A 188 27.35 -1.03 -1.44
CA MET A 188 27.31 -2.20 -2.31
C MET A 188 27.90 -1.90 -3.70
N ARG A 189 27.51 -0.79 -4.34
CA ARG A 189 28.03 -0.39 -5.66
C ARG A 189 29.55 -0.12 -5.68
N LYS A 190 30.16 0.23 -4.55
CA LYS A 190 31.63 0.36 -4.46
C LYS A 190 32.34 -0.99 -4.48
N PHE A 191 31.70 -2.04 -3.98
CA PHE A 191 32.32 -3.35 -3.77
C PHE A 191 31.96 -4.38 -4.84
N VAL A 192 30.87 -4.21 -5.60
CA VAL A 192 30.47 -5.11 -6.69
C VAL A 192 31.16 -4.69 -8.00
N PRO A 193 32.14 -5.46 -8.52
CA PRO A 193 32.87 -5.10 -9.72
C PRO A 193 31.95 -5.04 -10.95
N GLY A 194 31.97 -3.91 -11.67
CA GLY A 194 31.17 -3.72 -12.89
C GLY A 194 29.79 -3.12 -12.66
N MET A 195 29.37 -2.92 -11.41
CA MET A 195 28.12 -2.25 -11.11
C MET A 195 28.27 -0.74 -11.30
N THR A 196 27.56 -0.19 -12.26
CA THR A 196 27.54 1.27 -12.51
C THR A 196 26.43 1.93 -11.71
N GLU A 197 26.47 3.27 -11.60
CA GLU A 197 25.41 4.04 -10.94
C GLU A 197 24.03 3.84 -11.58
N ASP A 198 24.02 3.47 -12.87
CA ASP A 198 22.82 3.26 -13.67
C ASP A 198 22.27 1.83 -13.61
N GLU A 199 23.00 0.89 -12.98
CA GLU A 199 22.50 -0.47 -12.85
C GLU A 199 21.35 -0.56 -11.86
N GLU A 200 20.28 -1.24 -12.29
CA GLU A 200 19.10 -1.49 -11.49
C GLU A 200 19.47 -2.27 -10.23
N THR A 201 19.05 -1.74 -9.08
CA THR A 201 19.17 -2.40 -7.78
C THR A 201 17.77 -2.59 -7.23
N LYS A 202 17.42 -3.81 -6.85
CA LYS A 202 16.18 -4.08 -6.12
C LYS A 202 16.48 -4.17 -4.64
N VAL A 203 15.57 -3.66 -3.83
CA VAL A 203 15.67 -3.71 -2.37
C VAL A 203 14.47 -4.48 -1.87
N SER A 204 14.71 -5.63 -1.25
CA SER A 204 13.67 -6.36 -0.53
C SER A 204 13.43 -5.69 0.81
N VAL A 205 12.17 -5.48 1.14
CA VAL A 205 11.74 -4.78 2.35
C VAL A 205 10.57 -5.51 2.99
N THR A 206 10.50 -5.41 4.32
CA THR A 206 9.28 -5.76 5.07
C THR A 206 8.45 -4.50 5.26
N VAL A 207 7.17 -4.58 4.95
CA VAL A 207 6.21 -3.49 5.15
C VAL A 207 5.11 -3.91 6.12
N SER A 208 4.58 -2.93 6.85
CA SER A 208 3.47 -3.13 7.79
C SER A 208 2.45 -1.99 7.66
N PRO A 209 1.17 -2.22 8.00
CA PRO A 209 0.19 -1.16 8.10
C PRO A 209 0.62 -0.09 9.12
N HIS A 210 0.34 1.19 8.85
CA HIS A 210 0.55 2.26 9.81
C HIS A 210 -0.24 2.04 11.10
N ASP A 211 0.42 2.27 12.23
CA ASP A 211 -0.26 2.45 13.50
C ASP A 211 -1.22 3.65 13.41
N GLY A 212 -2.49 3.42 13.73
CA GLY A 212 -3.53 4.44 13.69
C GLY A 212 -4.00 4.84 12.29
N TRP A 213 -3.82 4.00 11.26
CA TRP A 213 -4.25 4.27 9.88
C TRP A 213 -5.69 4.82 9.77
N PHE A 214 -6.61 4.30 10.60
CA PHE A 214 -8.02 4.71 10.60
C PHE A 214 -8.22 6.13 11.14
N GLU A 215 -7.43 6.52 12.15
CA GLU A 215 -7.50 7.82 12.82
C GLU A 215 -6.81 8.92 12.00
N ARG A 216 -5.80 8.55 11.21
CA ARG A 216 -5.08 9.45 10.31
C ARG A 216 -5.93 9.97 9.14
N GLY A 217 -7.11 9.38 8.89
CA GLY A 217 -8.01 9.84 7.84
C GLY A 217 -7.40 9.76 6.43
N LEU A 218 -6.47 8.81 6.25
CA LEU A 218 -5.66 8.66 5.03
C LEU A 218 -6.54 8.61 3.79
N ARG A 219 -6.24 9.48 2.83
CA ARG A 219 -6.97 9.64 1.57
C ARG A 219 -6.39 8.70 0.52
N TYR A 220 -6.71 7.43 0.65
CA TYR A 220 -6.38 6.45 -0.38
C TYR A 220 -6.96 6.87 -1.76
N PRO A 221 -6.22 6.75 -2.89
CA PRO A 221 -4.86 6.21 -3.05
C PRO A 221 -3.74 7.25 -2.96
N LYS A 222 -3.99 8.46 -2.46
CA LYS A 222 -2.94 9.50 -2.35
C LYS A 222 -1.95 9.20 -1.23
N GLU A 223 -2.43 8.57 -0.16
CA GLU A 223 -1.64 8.19 1.02
C GLU A 223 -1.69 6.67 1.18
N GLY A 224 -0.52 6.08 1.41
CA GLY A 224 -0.35 4.64 1.62
C GLY A 224 -0.85 4.23 2.99
N ILE A 225 -1.36 2.99 3.11
CA ILE A 225 -1.61 2.41 4.44
C ILE A 225 -0.41 1.63 4.95
N PHE A 226 0.50 1.23 4.06
CA PHE A 226 1.68 0.44 4.37
C PHE A 226 2.91 1.33 4.37
N VAL A 227 3.85 1.03 5.27
CA VAL A 227 5.13 1.70 5.39
C VAL A 227 6.23 0.66 5.48
N VAL A 228 7.40 0.96 4.91
CA VAL A 228 8.61 0.16 5.11
C VAL A 228 8.99 0.18 6.59
N THR A 229 9.19 -1.00 7.15
CA THR A 229 9.56 -1.19 8.57
C THR A 229 10.92 -1.84 8.74
N LYS A 230 11.41 -2.50 7.69
CA LYS A 230 12.70 -3.18 7.70
C LYS A 230 13.21 -3.35 6.28
N ILE A 231 14.52 -3.21 6.12
CA ILE A 231 15.24 -3.56 4.89
C ILE A 231 15.80 -4.97 5.08
N ASN A 232 15.54 -5.86 4.11
CA ASN A 232 15.85 -7.28 4.23
C ASN A 232 17.14 -7.63 3.49
N GLU A 233 17.20 -7.34 2.20
CA GLU A 233 18.28 -7.73 1.29
C GLU A 233 18.33 -6.79 0.08
N PHE A 234 19.51 -6.68 -0.54
CA PHE A 234 19.72 -5.97 -1.79
C PHE A 234 20.05 -6.96 -2.89
N LYS A 235 19.48 -6.72 -4.07
CA LYS A 235 19.66 -7.56 -5.25
C LYS A 235 20.14 -6.75 -6.44
N ASP A 236 21.03 -7.36 -7.21
CA ASP A 236 21.43 -6.83 -8.52
C ASP A 236 20.32 -7.05 -9.57
N LYS A 237 20.58 -6.63 -10.81
CA LYS A 237 19.66 -6.82 -11.95
C LYS A 237 19.36 -8.29 -12.29
N ASN A 238 20.16 -9.24 -11.79
CA ASN A 238 20.02 -10.67 -12.02
C ASN A 238 19.38 -11.38 -10.81
N ASP A 239 18.86 -10.64 -9.83
CA ASP A 239 18.28 -11.16 -8.59
C ASP A 239 19.26 -11.89 -7.67
N TYR A 240 20.58 -11.66 -7.83
CA TYR A 240 21.56 -12.15 -6.87
C TYR A 240 21.57 -11.27 -5.62
N VAL A 241 21.45 -11.91 -4.45
CA VAL A 241 21.63 -11.25 -3.16
C VAL A 241 23.08 -10.82 -3.02
N VAL A 242 23.26 -9.52 -2.80
CA VAL A 242 24.57 -8.87 -2.74
C VAL A 242 24.85 -8.23 -1.38
N TRP A 243 23.81 -8.07 -0.54
CA TRP A 243 23.91 -7.69 0.87
C TRP A 243 22.63 -8.03 1.61
#